data_AF-A0A6F9AQR6-F1
#
_entry.id   AF-A0A6F9AQR6-F1
#
_cell.length_a   1.000
_cell.length_b   1.000
_cell.length_c   1.000
_cell.angle_alpha   90.00
_cell.angle_beta   90.00
_cell.angle_gamma   90.00
#
_symmetry.space_group_name_H-M   'P 1'
#
loop_
_entity.id
_entity.type
_entity.pdbx_description
1 polymer ?
#
loop_
_entity_poly.entity_id
_entity_poly.type
_entity_poly.pdbx_seq_one_letter_code
_entity_poly.pdbx_strand_id
1 'polypeptide(L)'
;MSYALRSLVEDDNRYLQSFQLFLECSSEHQCMQDFIHAILPDILTSIGEGKANINVMGVGSGAGESGWGKLWRTFRTQLCSTESSQCVTTGDIKTYLDSKAVSYQSYELPSQMDITECFTEGDQRGELLLDFLTEVLNFSSTAPAELKASALELLRHPDCSREVDGRVIFNNTLGVLVVDPLQ
;
A
#
# COMPACT_ATOMS: atom_id res chain seq x y z
N MET A 1 -8.62 25.38 -10.74
CA MET A 1 -9.16 24.41 -11.72
C MET A 1 -8.87 23.03 -11.15
N SER A 2 -9.91 22.25 -10.83
CA SER A 2 -9.72 20.85 -10.42
C SER A 2 -9.47 20.02 -11.67
N TYR A 3 -8.29 19.42 -11.79
CA TYR A 3 -8.05 18.39 -12.79
C TYR A 3 -8.74 17.13 -12.29
N ALA A 4 -9.75 16.64 -13.01
CA ALA A 4 -10.42 15.40 -12.66
C ALA A 4 -9.53 14.23 -13.09
N LEU A 5 -8.61 13.82 -12.21
CA LEU A 5 -7.82 12.60 -12.39
C LEU A 5 -8.76 11.40 -12.30
N ARG A 6 -8.61 10.48 -13.25
CA ARG A 6 -9.40 9.25 -13.30
C ARG A 6 -8.74 8.19 -12.44
N SER A 7 -9.54 7.41 -11.74
CA SER A 7 -9.02 6.35 -10.88
C SER A 7 -8.50 5.19 -11.73
N LEU A 8 -7.38 4.57 -11.31
CA LEU A 8 -6.81 3.40 -11.99
C LEU A 8 -7.83 2.25 -12.07
N VAL A 9 -8.67 2.07 -11.03
CA VAL A 9 -9.69 1.01 -10.99
C VAL A 9 -10.84 1.22 -11.98
N GLU A 10 -10.89 2.34 -12.69
CA GLU A 10 -11.83 2.53 -13.80
C GLU A 10 -11.40 1.78 -15.08
N ASP A 11 -10.17 1.26 -15.13
CA ASP A 11 -9.65 0.47 -16.26
C ASP A 11 -9.06 -0.85 -15.74
N ASP A 12 -9.88 -1.91 -15.78
CA ASP A 12 -9.52 -3.24 -15.27
C ASP A 12 -8.24 -3.79 -15.90
N ASN A 13 -8.01 -3.56 -17.20
CA ASN A 13 -6.83 -4.08 -17.89
C ASN A 13 -5.58 -3.35 -17.40
N ARG A 14 -5.64 -2.02 -17.35
CA ARG A 14 -4.51 -1.23 -16.84
C ARG A 14 -4.22 -1.54 -15.38
N TYR A 15 -5.26 -1.65 -14.56
CA TYR A 15 -5.12 -2.05 -13.16
C TYR A 15 -4.44 -3.41 -13.03
N LEU A 16 -4.90 -4.43 -13.78
CA LEU A 16 -4.30 -5.77 -13.73
C LEU A 16 -2.84 -5.77 -14.17
N GLN A 17 -2.48 -5.01 -15.20
CA GLN A 17 -1.09 -4.87 -15.66
C GLN A 17 -0.21 -4.22 -14.59
N SER A 18 -0.67 -3.10 -14.03
CA SER A 18 0.01 -2.39 -12.94
C SER A 18 0.16 -3.25 -11.69
N PHE A 19 -0.88 -4.00 -11.32
CA PHE A 19 -0.86 -4.91 -10.16
C PHE A 19 0.08 -6.10 -10.37
N GLN A 20 0.07 -6.73 -11.55
CA GLN A 20 1.01 -7.80 -11.87
C GLN A 20 2.46 -7.32 -11.80
N LEU A 21 2.73 -6.13 -12.36
CA LEU A 21 4.05 -5.52 -12.30
C LEU A 21 4.47 -5.19 -10.87
N PHE A 22 3.55 -4.70 -10.03
CA PHE A 22 3.79 -4.51 -8.60
C PHE A 22 4.23 -5.81 -7.92
N LEU A 23 3.55 -6.93 -8.19
CA LEU A 23 3.91 -8.24 -7.63
C LEU A 23 5.27 -8.74 -8.13
N GLU A 24 5.63 -8.46 -9.38
CA GLU A 24 6.96 -8.79 -9.94
C GLU A 24 8.08 -7.95 -9.32
N CYS A 25 7.82 -6.68 -9.04
CA CYS A 25 8.80 -5.73 -8.53
C CYS A 25 8.87 -5.68 -7.00
N SER A 26 8.03 -6.43 -6.29
CA SER A 26 7.95 -6.38 -4.84
C SER A 26 8.18 -7.72 -4.15
N SER A 27 8.52 -7.67 -2.87
CA SER A 27 8.54 -8.83 -1.98
C SER A 27 7.20 -9.08 -1.30
N GLU A 28 6.10 -8.51 -1.81
CA GLU A 28 4.74 -8.60 -1.25
C GLU A 28 4.34 -10.06 -1.00
N HIS A 29 4.38 -10.90 -2.05
CA HIS A 29 4.00 -12.29 -1.93
C HIS A 29 4.89 -13.08 -0.97
N GLN A 30 6.20 -12.81 -0.99
CA GLN A 30 7.14 -13.50 -0.11
C GLN A 30 6.86 -13.16 1.36
N CYS A 31 6.69 -11.88 1.70
CA CYS A 31 6.45 -11.48 3.09
C CYS A 31 5.11 -12.02 3.62
N MET A 32 4.08 -12.09 2.76
CA MET A 32 2.79 -12.69 3.10
C MET A 32 2.90 -14.21 3.27
N GLN A 33 3.65 -14.91 2.43
CA GLN A 33 3.90 -16.34 2.58
C GLN A 33 4.66 -16.63 3.88
N ASP A 34 5.69 -15.84 4.19
CA ASP A 34 6.46 -15.98 5.42
C ASP A 34 5.56 -15.81 6.65
N PHE A 35 4.67 -14.81 6.64
CA PHE A 35 3.68 -14.62 7.69
C PHE A 35 2.70 -15.80 7.82
N ILE A 36 2.17 -16.28 6.70
CA ILE A 36 1.23 -17.41 6.65
C ILE A 36 1.87 -18.70 7.19
N HIS A 37 3.15 -18.91 6.94
CA HIS A 37 3.84 -20.13 7.37
C HIS A 37 4.42 -20.04 8.77
N ALA A 38 4.88 -18.87 9.21
CA ALA A 38 5.61 -18.72 10.46
C ALA A 38 4.77 -18.19 11.64
N ILE A 39 3.76 -17.36 11.39
CA ILE A 39 3.05 -16.61 12.46
C ILE A 39 1.56 -16.93 12.48
N LEU A 40 0.93 -16.99 11.30
CA LEU A 40 -0.51 -17.23 11.19
C LEU A 40 -0.99 -18.53 11.89
N PRO A 41 -0.29 -19.68 11.85
CA PRO A 41 -0.76 -20.90 12.49
C PRO A 41 -0.90 -20.76 14.01
N ASP A 42 0.03 -20.06 14.66
CA ASP A 42 0.00 -19.83 16.10
C ASP A 42 -1.13 -18.87 16.48
N ILE A 43 -1.36 -17.82 15.68
CA ILE A 43 -2.50 -16.90 15.85
C ILE A 43 -3.82 -17.67 15.72
N LEU A 44 -3.99 -18.47 14.65
CA LEU A 44 -5.22 -19.23 14.41
C LEU A 44 -5.48 -20.25 15.51
N THR A 45 -4.43 -20.89 16.02
CA THR A 45 -4.52 -21.82 17.16
C THR A 45 -5.01 -21.09 18.40
N SER A 46 -4.44 -19.91 18.71
CA SER A 46 -4.81 -19.11 19.88
C SER A 46 -6.26 -18.59 19.81
N ILE A 47 -6.69 -18.04 18.67
CA ILE A 47 -8.05 -17.47 18.54
C ILE A 47 -9.13 -18.53 18.35
N GLY A 48 -8.76 -19.72 17.88
CA GLY A 48 -9.65 -20.85 17.58
C GLY A 48 -9.89 -21.81 18.74
N GLU A 49 -9.08 -21.76 19.79
CA GLU A 49 -9.19 -22.68 20.93
C GLU A 49 -10.60 -22.62 21.55
N GLY A 50 -11.27 -23.79 21.61
CA GLY A 50 -12.62 -23.92 22.15
C GLY A 50 -13.75 -23.37 21.28
N LYS A 51 -13.49 -22.93 20.04
CA LYS A 51 -14.51 -22.36 19.14
C LYS A 51 -14.82 -23.28 17.97
N ALA A 52 -16.11 -23.38 17.62
CA ALA A 52 -16.55 -24.14 16.45
C ALA A 52 -16.29 -23.42 15.12
N ASN A 53 -16.16 -22.09 15.13
CA ASN A 53 -15.92 -21.24 13.97
C ASN A 53 -14.98 -20.08 14.32
N ILE A 54 -14.18 -19.62 13.34
CA ILE A 54 -13.34 -18.43 13.42
C ILE A 54 -13.83 -17.45 12.36
N ASN A 55 -14.11 -16.20 12.74
CA ASN A 55 -14.46 -15.14 11.81
C ASN A 55 -13.21 -14.37 11.42
N VAL A 56 -12.94 -14.23 10.13
CA VAL A 56 -11.76 -13.53 9.60
C VAL A 56 -12.22 -12.43 8.66
N MET A 57 -11.68 -11.21 8.83
CA MET A 57 -11.88 -10.08 7.93
C MET A 57 -10.53 -9.55 7.48
N GLY A 58 -10.27 -9.54 6.18
CA GLY A 58 -9.09 -8.92 5.58
C GLY A 58 -9.42 -7.54 5.03
N VAL A 59 -8.60 -6.53 5.36
CA VAL A 59 -8.69 -5.16 4.82
C VAL A 59 -7.27 -4.76 4.39
N GLY A 60 -7.06 -4.47 3.10
CA GLY A 60 -5.73 -4.28 2.51
C GLY A 60 -5.42 -2.83 2.15
N SER A 61 -4.35 -2.26 2.73
CA SER A 61 -3.86 -0.91 2.43
C SER A 61 -2.44 -0.62 3.00
N GLY A 62 -1.63 -1.65 3.30
CA GLY A 62 -0.27 -1.48 3.81
C GLY A 62 -0.14 -1.00 5.29
N ALA A 63 1.09 -0.89 5.78
CA ALA A 63 1.40 -0.41 7.13
C ALA A 63 1.28 1.12 7.26
N GLY A 64 0.96 1.63 8.45
CA GLY A 64 0.88 3.08 8.70
C GLY A 64 2.15 3.88 8.40
N GLU A 65 3.32 3.29 8.69
CA GLU A 65 4.64 3.89 8.44
C GLU A 65 5.25 3.48 7.08
N SER A 66 4.49 2.78 6.25
CA SER A 66 4.93 2.43 4.89
C SER A 66 5.02 3.67 3.99
N GLY A 67 5.72 3.54 2.87
CA GLY A 67 5.75 4.59 1.85
C GLY A 67 4.35 4.93 1.32
N TRP A 68 3.43 3.95 1.29
CA TRP A 68 2.01 4.15 0.95
C TRP A 68 1.33 5.12 1.91
N GLY A 69 1.55 4.91 3.21
CA GLY A 69 1.00 5.79 4.24
C GLY A 69 1.45 7.23 4.08
N LYS A 70 2.73 7.46 3.74
CA LYS A 70 3.26 8.81 3.50
C LYS A 70 2.75 9.41 2.19
N LEU A 71 2.81 8.66 1.09
CA LEU A 71 2.37 9.11 -0.23
C LEU A 71 0.91 9.53 -0.23
N TRP A 72 0.03 8.66 0.28
CA TRP A 72 -1.39 8.92 0.29
C TRP A 72 -1.80 9.99 1.29
N ARG A 73 -1.18 10.08 2.47
CA ARG A 73 -1.45 11.19 3.41
C ARG A 73 -1.08 12.54 2.82
N THR A 74 0.06 12.63 2.11
CA THR A 74 0.53 13.88 1.51
C THR A 74 -0.35 14.33 0.34
N PHE A 75 -0.73 13.42 -0.55
CA PHE A 75 -1.42 13.77 -1.79
C PHE A 75 -2.92 13.44 -1.80
N ARG A 76 -3.51 13.07 -0.65
CA ARG A 76 -4.90 12.60 -0.54
C ARG A 76 -5.92 13.47 -1.29
N THR A 77 -5.86 14.78 -1.10
CA THR A 77 -6.82 15.73 -1.68
C THR A 77 -6.61 15.97 -3.17
N GLN A 78 -5.47 15.53 -3.71
CA GLN A 78 -5.06 15.74 -5.09
C GLN A 78 -5.18 14.46 -5.93
N LEU A 79 -5.03 13.28 -5.31
CA LEU A 79 -5.16 11.96 -5.96
C LEU A 79 -6.57 11.37 -5.84
N CYS A 80 -7.32 11.66 -4.77
CA CYS A 80 -8.66 11.09 -4.61
C CYS A 80 -9.71 11.88 -5.43
N SER A 81 -10.29 11.27 -6.46
CA SER A 81 -11.43 11.81 -7.20
C SER A 81 -12.80 11.22 -6.81
N THR A 82 -12.85 10.13 -6.03
CA THR A 82 -14.10 9.50 -5.55
C THR A 82 -13.96 8.90 -4.14
N GLU A 83 -15.09 8.76 -3.43
CA GLU A 83 -15.21 8.16 -2.08
C GLU A 83 -14.79 6.68 -1.97
N SER A 84 -14.39 6.04 -3.07
CA SER A 84 -14.06 4.62 -3.17
C SER A 84 -12.58 4.27 -2.95
N SER A 85 -11.65 5.23 -3.06
CA SER A 85 -10.24 5.02 -2.69
C SER A 85 -9.98 5.68 -1.35
N GLN A 86 -10.36 4.98 -0.27
CA GLN A 86 -9.96 5.40 1.06
C GLN A 86 -8.57 4.84 1.30
N CYS A 87 -7.56 5.71 1.21
CA CYS A 87 -6.21 5.42 1.66
C CYS A 87 -6.21 5.17 3.18
N VAL A 88 -6.55 3.94 3.60
CA VAL A 88 -6.76 3.56 5.00
C VAL A 88 -5.66 2.62 5.42
N THR A 89 -4.57 3.14 5.95
CA THR A 89 -3.49 2.29 6.45
C THR A 89 -3.89 1.56 7.74
N THR A 90 -3.10 0.56 8.13
CA THR A 90 -3.24 -0.02 9.49
C THR A 90 -3.06 1.02 10.61
N GLY A 91 -2.34 2.12 10.37
CA GLY A 91 -2.24 3.23 11.34
C GLY A 91 -3.59 3.92 11.59
N ASP A 92 -4.40 4.08 10.54
CA ASP A 92 -5.73 4.67 10.64
C ASP A 92 -6.69 3.73 11.38
N ILE A 93 -6.58 2.42 11.13
CA ILE A 93 -7.33 1.38 11.84
C ILE A 93 -6.93 1.31 13.32
N LYS A 94 -5.63 1.33 13.64
CA LYS A 94 -5.12 1.38 15.03
C LYS A 94 -5.71 2.56 15.79
N THR A 95 -5.63 3.75 15.20
CA THR A 95 -6.20 4.98 15.79
C THR A 95 -7.69 4.82 16.11
N TYR A 96 -8.45 4.19 15.20
CA TYR A 96 -9.86 3.91 15.44
C TYR A 96 -10.08 2.89 16.56
N LEU A 97 -9.35 1.77 16.57
CA LEU A 97 -9.44 0.74 17.61
C LEU A 97 -9.09 1.31 19.00
N ASP A 98 -8.03 2.11 19.08
CA ASP A 98 -7.61 2.81 20.30
C ASP A 98 -8.73 3.71 20.83
N SER A 99 -9.41 4.46 19.94
CA SER A 99 -10.54 5.33 20.31
C SER A 99 -11.75 4.56 20.87
N LYS A 100 -11.84 3.26 20.58
CA LYS A 100 -12.88 2.35 21.06
C LYS A 100 -12.43 1.48 22.23
N ALA A 101 -11.18 1.66 22.70
CA ALA A 101 -10.55 0.81 23.71
C ALA A 101 -10.61 -0.69 23.35
N VAL A 102 -10.55 -1.01 22.05
CA VAL A 102 -10.52 -2.39 21.55
C VAL A 102 -9.08 -2.86 21.53
N SER A 103 -8.81 -4.00 22.16
CA SER A 103 -7.47 -4.60 22.18
C SER A 103 -7.15 -5.28 20.85
N TYR A 104 -5.89 -5.17 20.42
CA TYR A 104 -5.39 -5.83 19.21
C TYR A 104 -3.91 -6.13 19.34
N GLN A 105 -3.45 -7.11 18.57
CA GLN A 105 -2.03 -7.35 18.29
C GLN A 105 -1.71 -6.77 16.92
N SER A 106 -0.50 -6.22 16.76
CA SER A 106 -0.02 -5.65 15.51
C SER A 106 1.28 -6.32 15.08
N TYR A 107 1.34 -6.66 13.80
CA TYR A 107 2.51 -7.23 13.16
C TYR A 107 2.88 -6.37 11.96
N GLU A 108 4.17 -6.11 11.79
CA GLU A 108 4.72 -5.48 10.59
C GLU A 108 5.45 -6.53 9.78
N LEU A 109 5.19 -6.56 8.48
CA LEU A 109 5.78 -7.49 7.54
C LEU A 109 6.68 -6.67 6.62
N PRO A 110 8.00 -6.64 6.87
CA PRO A 110 8.93 -5.90 6.04
C PRO A 110 8.82 -6.34 4.59
N SER A 111 8.56 -5.39 3.71
CA SER A 111 8.43 -5.63 2.29
C SER A 111 9.01 -4.44 1.53
N GLN A 112 9.53 -4.72 0.34
CA GLN A 112 10.25 -3.78 -0.50
C GLN A 112 9.67 -3.86 -1.91
N MET A 113 9.74 -2.73 -2.63
CA MET A 113 9.34 -2.63 -4.01
C MET A 113 10.39 -1.84 -4.78
N ASP A 114 10.93 -2.40 -5.86
CA ASP A 114 11.84 -1.71 -6.76
C ASP A 114 11.03 -0.76 -7.65
N ILE A 115 11.26 0.55 -7.50
CA ILE A 115 10.58 1.61 -8.25
C ILE A 115 11.55 2.39 -9.13
N THR A 116 12.71 1.81 -9.46
CA THR A 116 13.78 2.50 -10.19
C THR A 116 13.30 3.05 -11.53
N GLU A 117 12.50 2.28 -12.26
CA GLU A 117 11.97 2.66 -13.57
C GLU A 117 11.04 3.88 -13.51
N CYS A 118 10.40 4.19 -12.36
CA CYS A 118 9.57 5.40 -12.20
C CYS A 118 10.34 6.70 -12.46
N PHE A 119 11.67 6.68 -12.36
CA PHE A 119 12.54 7.84 -12.55
C PHE A 119 13.16 7.91 -13.95
N THR A 120 12.80 6.99 -14.84
CA THR A 120 13.27 6.96 -16.24
C THR A 120 12.15 7.45 -17.16
N GLU A 121 12.34 8.61 -17.78
CA GLU A 121 11.33 9.21 -18.65
C GLU A 121 10.97 8.30 -19.84
N GLY A 122 9.67 7.99 -19.97
CA GLY A 122 9.16 7.16 -21.06
C GLY A 122 9.29 5.64 -20.85
N ASP A 123 9.84 5.20 -19.71
CA ASP A 123 9.91 3.78 -19.37
C ASP A 123 8.51 3.22 -19.08
N GLN A 124 8.07 2.25 -19.89
CA GLN A 124 6.72 1.71 -19.80
C GLN A 124 6.42 1.02 -18.46
N ARG A 125 7.42 0.39 -17.83
CA ARG A 125 7.27 -0.22 -16.49
C ARG A 125 7.15 0.87 -15.45
N GLY A 126 8.01 1.89 -15.53
CA GLY A 126 7.95 3.07 -14.67
C GLY A 126 6.58 3.74 -14.71
N GLU A 127 5.99 3.91 -15.89
CA GLU A 127 4.66 4.50 -16.04
C GLU A 127 3.55 3.64 -15.42
N LEU A 128 3.59 2.32 -15.59
CA LEU A 128 2.64 1.39 -14.96
C LEU A 128 2.76 1.39 -13.43
N LEU A 129 3.98 1.46 -12.92
CA LEU A 129 4.23 1.54 -11.47
C LEU A 129 3.76 2.87 -10.89
N LEU A 130 3.92 3.98 -11.61
CA LEU A 130 3.41 5.29 -11.18
C LEU A 130 1.88 5.31 -11.15
N ASP A 131 1.22 4.69 -12.11
CA ASP A 131 -0.24 4.51 -12.08
C ASP A 131 -0.67 3.76 -10.81
N PHE A 132 0.03 2.67 -10.46
CA PHE A 132 -0.24 1.88 -9.26
C PHE A 132 0.00 2.67 -7.98
N LEU A 133 1.18 3.28 -7.84
CA LEU A 133 1.58 4.05 -6.66
C LEU A 133 0.60 5.19 -6.35
N THR A 134 0.10 5.85 -7.40
CA THR A 134 -0.78 7.01 -7.27
C THR A 134 -2.26 6.68 -7.31
N GLU A 135 -2.64 5.44 -7.67
CA GLU A 135 -4.01 5.00 -7.95
C GLU A 135 -4.71 5.84 -9.04
N VAL A 136 -3.92 6.45 -9.94
CA VAL A 136 -4.39 7.34 -11.01
C VAL A 136 -4.09 6.73 -12.37
N LEU A 137 -5.10 6.67 -13.22
CA LEU A 137 -4.97 6.16 -14.58
C LEU A 137 -4.08 7.08 -15.44
N ASN A 138 -3.00 6.51 -15.98
CA ASN A 138 -2.02 7.18 -16.84
C ASN A 138 -1.41 8.45 -16.18
N PHE A 139 -1.09 8.36 -14.89
CA PHE A 139 -0.69 9.46 -14.01
C PHE A 139 0.31 10.42 -14.66
N SER A 140 1.41 9.90 -15.19
CA SER A 140 2.46 10.72 -15.78
C SER A 140 2.04 11.59 -16.96
N SER A 141 1.00 11.20 -17.67
CA SER A 141 0.48 11.91 -18.84
C SER A 141 -0.70 12.83 -18.52
N THR A 142 -1.40 12.56 -17.42
CA THR A 142 -2.64 13.24 -17.02
C THR A 142 -2.45 14.21 -15.85
N ALA A 143 -1.48 13.94 -14.97
CA ALA A 143 -1.18 14.78 -13.82
C ALA A 143 -0.57 16.13 -14.23
N PRO A 144 -0.91 17.22 -13.51
CA PRO A 144 -0.18 18.47 -13.63
C PRO A 144 1.32 18.26 -13.39
N ALA A 145 2.17 18.96 -14.14
CA ALA A 145 3.62 18.80 -14.07
C ALA A 145 4.18 18.99 -12.64
N GLU A 146 3.62 19.93 -11.88
CA GLU A 146 3.99 20.18 -10.48
C GLU A 146 3.63 19.00 -9.57
N LEU A 147 2.45 18.39 -9.77
CA LEU A 147 2.03 17.21 -9.01
C LEU A 147 2.93 16.01 -9.33
N LYS A 148 3.22 15.77 -10.62
CA LYS A 148 4.14 14.70 -11.05
C LYS A 148 5.52 14.88 -10.43
N ALA A 149 6.07 16.09 -10.49
CA ALA A 149 7.39 16.39 -9.92
C ALA A 149 7.41 16.16 -8.40
N SER A 150 6.39 16.65 -7.69
CA SER A 150 6.27 16.48 -6.23
C SER A 150 6.10 15.01 -5.83
N ALA A 151 5.33 14.23 -6.60
CA ALA A 151 5.15 12.80 -6.35
C ALA A 151 6.47 12.03 -6.53
N LEU A 152 7.21 12.30 -7.61
CA LEU A 152 8.52 11.69 -7.85
C LEU A 152 9.53 12.08 -6.76
N GLU A 153 9.54 13.34 -6.33
CA GLU A 153 10.38 13.79 -5.23
C GLU A 153 10.07 13.03 -3.94
N LEU A 154 8.79 12.92 -3.57
CA LEU A 154 8.39 12.19 -2.37
C LEU A 154 8.69 10.69 -2.46
N LEU A 155 8.49 10.07 -3.63
CA LEU A 155 8.80 8.66 -3.86
C LEU A 155 10.29 8.36 -3.68
N ARG A 156 11.17 9.30 -3.99
CA ARG A 156 12.62 9.15 -3.80
C ARG A 156 13.10 9.62 -2.42
N HIS A 157 12.26 10.31 -1.66
CA HIS A 157 12.62 10.82 -0.35
C HIS A 157 13.00 9.66 0.61
N PRO A 158 14.00 9.84 1.50
CA PRO A 158 14.41 8.83 2.48
C PRO A 158 13.30 8.30 3.39
N ASP A 159 12.21 9.06 3.48
CA ASP A 159 11.01 8.66 4.19
C ASP A 159 10.20 7.55 3.52
N CYS A 160 10.25 7.47 2.19
CA CYS A 160 9.49 6.53 1.38
C CYS A 160 10.38 5.42 0.81
N SER A 161 11.60 5.76 0.42
CA SER A 161 12.51 4.87 -0.28
C SER A 161 13.95 5.01 0.22
N ARG A 162 14.76 4.01 -0.10
CA ARG A 162 16.22 4.01 0.08
C ARG A 162 16.90 3.70 -1.24
N GLU A 163 18.08 4.25 -1.47
CA GLU A 163 18.91 3.86 -2.61
C GLU A 163 19.84 2.71 -2.23
N VAL A 164 19.85 1.65 -3.04
CA VAL A 164 20.69 0.45 -2.85
C VAL A 164 21.25 0.06 -4.21
N ASP A 165 22.57 0.07 -4.36
CA ASP A 165 23.26 -0.32 -5.60
C ASP A 165 22.72 0.38 -6.86
N GLY A 166 22.38 1.66 -6.74
CA GLY A 166 21.83 2.49 -7.82
C GLY A 166 20.34 2.28 -8.10
N ARG A 167 19.64 1.45 -7.31
CA ARG A 167 18.19 1.23 -7.40
C ARG A 167 17.45 1.99 -6.32
N VAL A 168 16.21 2.39 -6.62
CA VAL A 168 15.32 3.05 -5.66
C VAL A 168 14.35 2.03 -5.08
N ILE A 169 14.54 1.70 -3.81
CA ILE A 169 13.79 0.66 -3.11
C ILE A 169 12.76 1.30 -2.17
N PHE A 170 11.50 1.22 -2.55
CA PHE A 170 10.37 1.74 -1.82
C PHE A 170 10.01 0.85 -0.62
N ASN A 171 9.65 1.48 0.49
CA ASN A 171 9.19 0.82 1.71
C ASN A 171 7.73 0.36 1.54
N ASN A 172 7.58 -0.89 1.11
CA ASN A 172 6.29 -1.55 0.91
C ASN A 172 5.81 -2.32 2.17
N THR A 173 6.28 -1.96 3.38
CA THR A 173 5.95 -2.70 4.61
C THR A 173 4.42 -2.84 4.78
N LEU A 174 3.98 -4.08 5.03
CA LEU A 174 2.58 -4.40 5.27
C LEU A 174 2.30 -4.48 6.77
N GLY A 175 1.05 -4.23 7.14
CA GLY A 175 0.60 -4.35 8.53
C GLY A 175 -0.49 -5.40 8.65
N VAL A 176 -0.39 -6.26 9.66
CA VAL A 176 -1.45 -7.19 10.05
C VAL A 176 -1.92 -6.82 11.46
N LEU A 177 -3.24 -6.70 11.61
CA LEU A 177 -3.89 -6.47 12.90
C LEU A 177 -4.72 -7.71 13.26
N VAL A 178 -4.49 -8.24 14.47
CA VAL A 178 -5.31 -9.29 15.06
C VAL A 178 -6.12 -8.65 16.16
N VAL A 179 -7.40 -8.42 15.93
CA VAL A 179 -8.29 -7.75 16.88
C VAL A 179 -8.88 -8.77 17.83
N ASP A 180 -8.82 -8.49 19.13
CA ASP A 180 -9.41 -9.36 20.13
C ASP A 180 -10.95 -9.34 20.04
N PRO A 181 -11.64 -10.45 20.38
CA PRO A 181 -13.09 -10.44 20.47
C PRO A 181 -13.56 -9.38 21.46
N LEU A 182 -14.62 -8.65 21.10
CA LEU A 182 -15.33 -7.80 22.06
C LEU A 182 -15.88 -8.68 23.18
N GLN A 183 -15.60 -8.31 24.44
CA GLN A 183 -16.19 -8.93 25.63
C GLN A 183 -17.66 -8.50 25.79
#